data_AF-Q9HMH3-F1
#
_entry.id   AF-Q9HMH3-F1
#
_cell.length_a   1.000
_cell.length_b   1.000
_cell.length_c   1.000
_cell.angle_alpha   90.00
_cell.angle_beta   90.00
_cell.angle_gamma   90.00
#
_symmetry.space_group_name_H-M   'P 1'
#
loop_
_entity.id
_entity.type
_entity.pdbx_description
1 polymer ?
#
loop_
_entity_poly.entity_id
_entity_poly.type
_entity_poly.pdbx_seq_one_letter_code
_entity_poly.pdbx_strand_id
1 'polypeptide(L)'
;MRITGPYQSFARYETALLGFLSHASGMATAALAARRAAPDSHLLSFGARHVHPSIAAVVERAALIGGFDGFSHVAAGDVLDREPGGTMPHALVICFGRGNQEAAWRAFTDGVGDDVPRIALCDTYSDEKDEVLRAVDELGDDLDAVRLDTTSSRRGDFRHIAREVQWALDAGGNSDVSVFVSGGLTPTDLRGLRDVVDGFGVGGFVSNATPVDFGLDIVEVAGEPAAKRGKLSGTKAVYRTPDGGHHVALASQPAPADATALLEPLLVDGTVSMAFDIDDAAARARQDARAVSFRQ
;
A
#
# COMPACT_ATOMS: atom_id res chain seq x y z
N MET A 1 -8.49 -20.01 4.58
CA MET A 1 -7.80 -20.75 5.65
C MET A 1 -8.66 -21.92 6.11
N ARG A 2 -8.07 -23.06 6.47
CA ARG A 2 -8.74 -24.21 7.08
C ARG A 2 -7.89 -24.71 8.24
N ILE A 3 -8.53 -25.07 9.36
CA ILE A 3 -7.87 -25.61 10.55
C ILE A 3 -8.51 -26.96 10.86
N THR A 4 -7.69 -27.96 11.16
CA THR A 4 -8.12 -29.30 11.54
C THR A 4 -7.45 -29.69 12.84
N GLY A 5 -8.22 -30.21 13.79
CA GLY A 5 -7.70 -30.66 15.08
C GLY A 5 -8.79 -30.69 16.15
N PRO A 6 -8.44 -31.05 17.40
CA PRO A 6 -9.37 -30.99 18.52
C PRO A 6 -9.84 -29.55 18.74
N TYR A 7 -11.14 -29.29 18.71
CA TYR A 7 -11.68 -27.92 18.78
C TYR A 7 -11.14 -27.11 19.96
N GLN A 8 -11.04 -27.71 21.15
CA GLN A 8 -10.54 -27.06 22.36
C GLN A 8 -9.08 -26.60 22.25
N SER A 9 -8.29 -27.17 21.34
CA SER A 9 -6.88 -26.78 21.16
C SER A 9 -6.72 -25.41 20.49
N PHE A 10 -7.68 -24.98 19.66
CA PHE A 10 -7.56 -23.74 18.89
C PHE A 10 -8.76 -22.79 18.98
N ALA A 11 -9.91 -23.20 19.51
CA ALA A 11 -11.13 -22.38 19.57
C ALA A 11 -10.89 -20.98 20.17
N ARG A 12 -10.03 -20.88 21.19
CA ARG A 12 -9.68 -19.61 21.84
C ARG A 12 -9.00 -18.59 20.91
N TYR A 13 -8.49 -19.01 19.76
CA TYR A 13 -7.76 -18.15 18.83
C TYR A 13 -8.64 -17.54 17.74
N GLU A 14 -9.93 -17.87 17.68
CA GLU A 14 -10.83 -17.38 16.62
C GLU A 14 -10.77 -15.86 16.45
N THR A 15 -10.93 -15.10 17.55
CA THR A 15 -10.88 -13.63 17.52
C THR A 15 -9.56 -13.10 16.96
N ALA A 16 -8.43 -13.67 17.38
CA ALA A 16 -7.12 -13.22 16.92
C ALA A 16 -6.87 -13.58 15.45
N LEU A 17 -7.22 -14.80 15.04
CA LEU A 17 -7.07 -15.27 13.67
C LEU A 17 -7.90 -14.44 12.69
N LEU A 18 -9.16 -14.15 13.03
CA LEU A 18 -10.03 -13.28 12.24
C LEU A 18 -9.48 -11.85 12.20
N GLY A 19 -9.01 -11.32 13.34
CA GLY A 19 -8.40 -10.00 13.43
C GLY A 19 -7.15 -9.84 12.54
N PHE A 20 -6.27 -10.84 12.52
CA PHE A 20 -5.06 -10.83 11.68
C PHE A 20 -5.39 -10.85 10.18
N LEU A 21 -6.46 -11.52 9.77
CA LEU A 21 -6.83 -11.62 8.36
C LEU A 21 -7.69 -10.45 7.88
N SER A 22 -8.66 -10.04 8.69
CA SER A 22 -9.74 -9.12 8.28
C SER A 22 -9.20 -7.76 7.82
N HIS A 23 -8.50 -7.04 8.69
CA HIS A 23 -8.06 -5.68 8.39
C HIS A 23 -6.90 -5.66 7.38
N ALA A 24 -5.93 -6.57 7.55
CA ALA A 24 -4.79 -6.67 6.63
C ALA A 24 -5.23 -6.98 5.18
N SER A 25 -6.25 -7.83 5.00
CA SER A 25 -6.80 -8.12 3.66
C SER A 25 -7.46 -6.89 3.04
N GLY A 26 -8.19 -6.10 3.83
CA GLY A 26 -8.79 -4.84 3.38
C GLY A 26 -7.72 -3.84 2.92
N MET A 27 -6.70 -3.61 3.75
CA MET A 27 -5.58 -2.71 3.45
C MET A 27 -4.81 -3.16 2.21
N ALA A 28 -4.48 -4.45 2.09
CA ALA A 28 -3.73 -4.97 0.94
C ALA A 28 -4.55 -4.88 -0.36
N THR A 29 -5.87 -5.08 -0.28
CA THR A 29 -6.78 -4.90 -1.42
C THR A 29 -6.83 -3.43 -1.86
N ALA A 30 -6.90 -2.49 -0.91
CA ALA A 30 -6.88 -1.06 -1.22
C ALA A 30 -5.53 -0.64 -1.84
N ALA A 31 -4.41 -1.10 -1.29
CA ALA A 31 -3.09 -0.85 -1.87
C ALA A 31 -2.98 -1.40 -3.30
N LEU A 32 -3.46 -2.62 -3.56
CA LEU A 32 -3.51 -3.20 -4.91
C LEU A 32 -4.39 -2.38 -5.86
N ALA A 33 -5.52 -1.84 -5.39
CA ALA A 33 -6.36 -0.96 -6.19
C ALA A 33 -5.65 0.35 -6.58
N ALA A 34 -4.91 0.95 -5.65
CA ALA A 34 -4.08 2.12 -5.91
C ALA A 34 -2.94 1.82 -6.90
N ARG A 35 -2.22 0.70 -6.74
CA ARG A 35 -1.21 0.24 -7.71
C ARG A 35 -1.80 0.04 -9.11
N ARG A 36 -2.98 -0.56 -9.26
CA ARG A 36 -3.62 -0.68 -10.58
C ARG A 36 -4.08 0.66 -11.17
N ALA A 37 -4.39 1.64 -10.33
CA ALA A 37 -4.74 2.98 -10.77
C ALA A 37 -3.54 3.75 -11.34
N ALA A 38 -2.34 3.53 -10.82
CA ALA A 38 -1.10 4.14 -11.30
C ALA A 38 0.00 3.06 -11.43
N PRO A 39 -0.04 2.21 -12.48
CA PRO A 39 0.82 1.03 -12.57
C PRO A 39 2.31 1.35 -12.69
N ASP A 40 2.64 2.47 -13.35
CA ASP A 40 4.02 2.85 -13.69
C ASP A 40 4.59 3.96 -12.79
N SER A 41 3.77 4.54 -11.91
CA SER A 41 4.17 5.61 -10.99
C SER A 41 4.76 5.05 -9.70
N HIS A 42 5.61 5.82 -9.02
CA HIS A 42 6.12 5.45 -7.70
C HIS A 42 5.02 5.64 -6.62
N LEU A 43 4.74 4.64 -5.79
CA LEU A 43 3.73 4.71 -4.72
C LEU A 43 4.35 4.47 -3.35
N LEU A 44 4.16 5.45 -2.46
CA LEU A 44 4.61 5.41 -1.08
C LEU A 44 3.42 5.35 -0.12
N SER A 45 3.52 4.51 0.91
CA SER A 45 2.52 4.43 1.97
C SER A 45 2.82 5.44 3.07
N PHE A 46 1.88 6.37 3.28
CA PHE A 46 1.92 7.38 4.34
C PHE A 46 0.77 7.22 5.34
N GLY A 47 0.17 6.02 5.40
CA GLY A 47 -1.10 5.76 6.07
C GLY A 47 -1.01 5.49 7.58
N ALA A 48 0.14 5.09 8.12
CA ALA A 48 0.28 4.67 9.52
C ALA A 48 -0.27 5.67 10.55
N ARG A 49 -0.25 6.98 10.24
CA ARG A 49 -0.76 8.04 11.13
C ARG A 49 -2.28 8.01 11.39
N HIS A 50 -3.06 7.26 10.61
CA HIS A 50 -4.52 7.19 10.78
C HIS A 50 -4.98 5.99 11.61
N VAL A 51 -4.05 5.11 12.01
CA VAL A 51 -4.36 3.91 12.79
C VAL A 51 -3.67 3.95 14.15
N HIS A 52 -4.06 3.04 15.03
CA HIS A 52 -3.34 2.87 16.29
C HIS A 52 -1.88 2.48 16.02
N PRO A 53 -0.88 3.11 16.67
CA PRO A 53 0.53 2.90 16.34
C PRO A 53 1.00 1.44 16.46
N SER A 54 0.36 0.65 17.32
CA SER A 54 0.67 -0.78 17.47
C SER A 54 0.40 -1.63 16.23
N ILE A 55 -0.33 -1.12 15.24
CA ILE A 55 -0.62 -1.83 13.98
C ILE A 55 0.01 -1.15 12.76
N ALA A 56 0.89 -0.16 12.94
CA ALA A 56 1.54 0.54 11.83
C ALA A 56 2.27 -0.43 10.88
N ALA A 57 3.03 -1.39 11.42
CA ALA A 57 3.69 -2.41 10.60
C ALA A 57 2.72 -3.27 9.77
N VAL A 58 1.48 -3.46 10.22
CA VAL A 58 0.45 -4.18 9.45
C VAL A 58 0.02 -3.35 8.24
N VAL A 59 -0.11 -2.02 8.39
CA VAL A 59 -0.42 -1.11 7.29
C VAL A 59 0.69 -1.16 6.24
N GLU A 60 1.94 -0.99 6.66
CA GLU A 60 3.06 -0.92 5.72
C GLU A 60 3.30 -2.26 5.02
N ARG A 61 3.18 -3.37 5.75
CA ARG A 61 3.24 -4.71 5.13
C ARG A 61 2.13 -4.91 4.11
N ALA A 62 0.90 -4.47 4.41
CA ALA A 62 -0.21 -4.58 3.48
C ALA A 62 0.00 -3.70 2.24
N ALA A 63 0.58 -2.52 2.39
CA ALA A 63 0.95 -1.65 1.27
C ALA A 63 1.98 -2.31 0.34
N LEU A 64 3.07 -2.85 0.91
CA LEU A 64 4.10 -3.56 0.15
C LEU A 64 3.52 -4.77 -0.60
N ILE A 65 2.69 -5.59 0.06
CA ILE A 65 2.02 -6.73 -0.58
C ILE A 65 1.07 -6.26 -1.70
N GLY A 66 0.42 -5.11 -1.53
CA GLY A 66 -0.40 -4.48 -2.57
C GLY A 66 0.40 -3.91 -3.74
N GLY A 67 1.72 -3.88 -3.66
CA GLY A 67 2.62 -3.41 -4.71
C GLY A 67 3.00 -1.94 -4.60
N PHE A 68 3.06 -1.39 -3.38
CA PHE A 68 3.71 -0.10 -3.15
C PHE A 68 5.23 -0.26 -3.12
N ASP A 69 5.93 0.80 -3.48
CA ASP A 69 7.40 0.82 -3.63
C ASP A 69 8.11 1.12 -2.30
N GLY A 70 7.41 1.73 -1.34
CA GLY A 70 7.97 2.05 -0.03
C GLY A 70 6.95 2.60 0.96
N PHE A 71 7.44 2.96 2.14
CA PHE A 71 6.65 3.51 3.26
C PHE A 71 7.53 4.40 4.15
N SER A 72 6.93 5.28 4.96
CA SER A 72 7.69 6.25 5.78
C SER A 72 7.82 5.95 7.27
N HIS A 73 7.20 4.89 7.77
CA HIS A 73 7.16 4.61 9.19
C HIS A 73 8.40 3.84 9.68
N VAL A 74 9.31 4.52 10.38
CA VAL A 74 10.61 3.97 10.80
C VAL A 74 10.51 2.66 11.58
N ALA A 75 9.74 2.64 12.68
CA ALA A 75 9.62 1.43 13.50
C ALA A 75 8.87 0.28 12.80
N ALA A 76 8.20 0.55 11.66
CA ALA A 76 7.66 -0.53 10.83
C ALA A 76 8.77 -1.13 9.97
N GLY A 77 9.76 -0.34 9.56
CA GLY A 77 10.97 -0.81 8.88
C GLY A 77 11.73 -1.83 9.71
N ASP A 78 11.92 -1.55 11.01
CA ASP A 78 12.56 -2.50 11.94
C ASP A 78 11.83 -3.85 12.02
N VAL A 79 10.49 -3.82 11.98
CA VAL A 79 9.64 -5.03 12.07
C VAL A 79 9.62 -5.81 10.76
N LEU A 80 9.69 -5.10 9.63
CA LEU A 80 9.57 -5.68 8.29
C LEU A 80 10.92 -5.97 7.63
N ASP A 81 12.03 -5.57 8.26
CA ASP A 81 13.38 -5.62 7.69
C ASP A 81 13.45 -4.89 6.33
N ARG A 82 12.93 -3.65 6.31
CA ARG A 82 12.86 -2.80 5.11
C ARG A 82 13.22 -1.37 5.45
N GLU A 83 13.95 -0.72 4.55
CA GLU A 83 14.33 0.68 4.72
C GLU A 83 13.09 1.60 4.58
N PRO A 84 12.75 2.38 5.60
CA PRO A 84 11.71 3.39 5.52
C PRO A 84 12.21 4.60 4.70
N GLY A 85 11.35 5.14 3.83
CA GLY A 85 11.62 6.34 3.03
C GLY A 85 10.65 7.48 3.36
N GLY A 86 11.17 8.70 3.51
CA GLY A 86 10.37 9.89 3.79
C GLY A 86 10.92 11.11 3.09
N THR A 87 10.15 12.20 3.16
CA THR A 87 10.60 13.52 2.69
C THR A 87 10.53 14.52 3.84
N MET A 88 11.00 15.73 3.61
CA MET A 88 10.83 16.82 4.58
C MET A 88 9.34 17.10 4.90
N PRO A 89 9.01 17.43 6.17
CA PRO A 89 7.68 17.84 6.57
C PRO A 89 7.49 19.36 6.48
N HIS A 90 6.25 19.84 6.39
CA HIS A 90 5.94 21.28 6.52
C HIS A 90 6.49 21.89 7.81
N ALA A 91 6.55 21.11 8.89
CA ALA A 91 7.09 21.58 10.16
C ALA A 91 8.53 22.09 10.04
N LEU A 92 9.37 21.45 9.21
CA LEU A 92 10.74 21.91 8.94
C LEU A 92 10.70 23.30 8.31
N VAL A 93 9.99 23.45 7.18
CA VAL A 93 9.88 24.72 6.44
C VAL A 93 9.30 25.83 7.33
N ILE A 94 8.32 25.50 8.18
CA ILE A 94 7.71 26.43 9.13
C ILE A 94 8.69 26.88 10.22
N CYS A 95 9.57 26.00 10.71
CA CYS A 95 10.57 26.37 11.73
C CYS A 95 11.57 27.41 11.23
N PHE A 96 11.88 27.44 9.92
CA PHE A 96 12.70 28.48 9.31
C PHE A 96 11.92 29.78 9.04
N GLY A 97 10.59 29.72 9.03
CA GLY A 97 9.70 30.87 8.91
C GLY A 97 9.39 31.26 7.47
N ARG A 98 8.33 32.07 7.31
CA ARG A 98 7.86 32.55 6.01
C ARG A 98 8.95 33.36 5.30
N GLY A 99 9.21 33.03 4.04
CA GLY A 99 10.22 33.70 3.22
C GLY A 99 11.62 33.08 3.32
N ASN A 100 11.79 32.00 4.11
CA ASN A 100 13.06 31.31 4.28
C ASN A 100 12.96 29.82 3.87
N GLN A 101 12.13 29.49 2.87
CA GLN A 101 11.95 28.10 2.42
C GLN A 101 13.25 27.48 1.91
N GLU A 102 14.07 28.27 1.21
CA GLU A 102 15.40 27.90 0.70
C GLU A 102 16.31 27.40 1.82
N ALA A 103 16.35 28.13 2.93
CA ALA A 103 17.15 27.74 4.09
C ALA A 103 16.68 26.41 4.71
N ALA A 104 15.37 26.12 4.67
CA ALA A 104 14.83 24.85 5.14
C ALA A 104 15.18 23.69 4.18
N TRP A 105 15.11 23.93 2.87
CA TRP A 105 15.47 22.94 1.85
C TRP A 105 16.96 22.60 1.94
N ARG A 106 17.84 23.60 2.00
CA ARG A 106 19.29 23.39 2.18
C ARG A 106 19.61 22.69 3.50
N ALA A 107 18.96 23.07 4.59
CA ALA A 107 19.15 22.39 5.87
C ALA A 107 18.73 20.92 5.85
N PHE A 108 17.71 20.55 5.06
CA PHE A 108 17.38 19.14 4.83
C PHE A 108 18.48 18.43 4.03
N THR A 109 18.90 19.02 2.91
CA THR A 109 19.97 18.48 2.06
C THR A 109 21.26 18.23 2.83
N ASP A 110 21.68 19.17 3.69
CA ASP A 110 22.89 19.05 4.52
C ASP A 110 22.73 18.08 5.70
N GLY A 111 21.49 17.81 6.11
CA GLY A 111 21.17 17.08 7.34
C GLY A 111 20.93 15.58 7.16
N VAL A 112 20.69 15.12 5.93
CA VAL A 112 20.39 13.72 5.61
C VAL A 112 21.55 13.03 4.89
N GLY A 113 21.64 11.70 4.97
CA GLY A 113 22.68 10.91 4.30
C GLY A 113 22.57 11.00 2.77
N ASP A 114 23.67 10.74 2.05
CA ASP A 114 23.76 10.84 0.58
C ASP A 114 22.78 9.88 -0.15
N ASP A 115 22.32 8.84 0.53
CA ASP A 115 21.37 7.84 0.05
C ASP A 115 19.90 8.26 0.16
N VAL A 116 19.62 9.38 0.83
CA VAL A 116 18.25 9.92 1.00
C VAL A 116 17.89 10.84 -0.17
N PRO A 117 16.81 10.60 -0.91
CA PRO A 117 16.38 11.51 -1.96
C PRO A 117 16.01 12.90 -1.42
N ARG A 118 16.53 13.94 -2.07
CA ARG A 118 16.23 15.35 -1.79
C ARG A 118 14.92 15.73 -2.45
N ILE A 119 13.83 15.53 -1.72
CA ILE A 119 12.48 15.86 -2.17
C ILE A 119 11.99 17.13 -1.47
N ALA A 120 12.00 18.26 -2.17
CA ALA A 120 11.57 19.56 -1.66
C ALA A 120 10.05 19.64 -1.52
N LEU A 121 9.54 20.12 -0.38
CA LEU A 121 8.12 20.35 -0.16
C LEU A 121 7.75 21.78 -0.58
N CYS A 122 6.92 21.90 -1.61
CA CYS A 122 6.70 23.16 -2.35
C CYS A 122 5.23 23.62 -2.31
N ASP A 123 4.62 23.62 -1.12
CA ASP A 123 3.26 24.14 -0.92
C ASP A 123 3.07 24.71 0.51
N THR A 124 4.13 25.22 1.12
CA THR A 124 4.09 25.64 2.53
C THR A 124 3.51 27.04 2.71
N TYR A 125 3.99 28.03 1.95
CA TYR A 125 3.65 29.44 2.18
C TYR A 125 3.21 30.22 0.95
N SER A 126 3.74 29.89 -0.23
CA SER A 126 3.39 30.50 -1.52
C SER A 126 2.86 29.47 -2.51
N ASP A 127 2.54 29.93 -3.71
CA ASP A 127 2.07 29.09 -4.83
C ASP A 127 3.07 27.98 -5.15
N GLU A 128 2.54 26.82 -5.55
CA GLU A 128 3.32 25.61 -5.83
C GLU A 128 4.37 25.86 -6.91
N LYS A 129 4.00 26.54 -8.00
CA LYS A 129 4.95 26.83 -9.08
C LYS A 129 6.08 27.72 -8.58
N ASP A 130 5.76 28.74 -7.78
CA ASP A 130 6.76 29.67 -7.25
C ASP A 130 7.72 28.98 -6.28
N GLU A 131 7.24 28.12 -5.38
CA GLU A 131 8.12 27.34 -4.48
C GLU A 131 8.95 26.31 -5.23
N VAL A 132 8.42 25.66 -6.28
CA VAL A 132 9.19 24.73 -7.11
C VAL A 132 10.36 25.42 -7.81
N LEU A 133 10.11 26.56 -8.46
CA LEU A 133 11.18 27.29 -9.18
C LEU A 133 12.27 27.77 -8.21
N ARG A 134 11.89 28.23 -7.02
CA ARG A 134 12.85 28.60 -5.97
C ARG A 134 13.65 27.40 -5.46
N ALA A 135 13.03 26.23 -5.34
CA ALA A 135 13.72 25.01 -4.92
C ALA A 135 14.76 24.58 -5.95
N VAL A 136 14.41 24.65 -7.24
CA VAL A 136 15.33 24.43 -8.35
C VAL A 136 16.51 25.40 -8.29
N ASP A 137 16.25 26.70 -8.15
CA ASP A 137 17.31 27.71 -8.11
C ASP A 137 18.26 27.54 -6.90
N GLU A 138 17.74 27.10 -5.75
CA GLU A 138 18.52 26.97 -4.50
C GLU A 138 19.31 25.67 -4.41
N LEU A 139 18.74 24.56 -4.87
CA LEU A 139 19.30 23.23 -4.71
C LEU A 139 20.03 22.74 -5.97
N GLY A 140 19.66 23.21 -7.16
CA GLY A 140 20.28 22.81 -8.42
C GLY A 140 20.35 21.29 -8.57
N ASP A 141 21.56 20.79 -8.85
CA ASP A 141 21.83 19.36 -9.05
C ASP A 141 21.54 18.48 -7.83
N ASP A 142 21.40 19.06 -6.63
CA ASP A 142 21.04 18.31 -5.42
C ASP A 142 19.53 18.01 -5.35
N LEU A 143 18.68 18.55 -6.23
CA LEU A 143 17.23 18.38 -6.19
C LEU A 143 16.78 17.15 -7.01
N ASP A 144 16.41 16.07 -6.33
CA ASP A 144 15.87 14.87 -7.00
C ASP A 144 14.40 15.05 -7.42
N ALA A 145 13.60 15.70 -6.57
CA ALA A 145 12.17 15.81 -6.79
C ALA A 145 11.51 16.96 -6.00
N VAL A 146 10.30 17.30 -6.39
CA VAL A 146 9.40 18.18 -5.62
C VAL A 146 8.17 17.41 -5.17
N ARG A 147 7.64 17.73 -3.99
CA ARG A 147 6.37 17.19 -3.48
C ARG A 147 5.37 18.31 -3.28
N LEU A 148 4.15 18.09 -3.79
CA LEU A 148 2.98 18.94 -3.55
C LEU A 148 2.00 18.20 -2.62
N ASP A 149 1.76 18.73 -1.42
CA ASP A 149 0.73 18.22 -0.49
C ASP A 149 -0.51 19.13 -0.45
N THR A 150 -0.77 19.83 -1.57
CA THR A 150 -1.73 20.94 -1.66
C THR A 150 -3.05 20.62 -0.99
N THR A 151 -3.37 21.35 0.07
CA THR A 151 -4.58 21.12 0.87
C THR A 151 -5.87 21.29 0.07
N SER A 152 -6.96 20.62 0.47
CA SER A 152 -8.25 20.64 -0.24
C SER A 152 -8.84 22.04 -0.44
N SER A 153 -8.54 22.99 0.44
CA SER A 153 -9.00 24.39 0.31
C SER A 153 -8.23 25.22 -0.73
N ARG A 154 -7.14 24.68 -1.27
CA ARG A 154 -6.30 25.26 -2.32
C ARG A 154 -6.27 24.43 -3.60
N ARG A 155 -6.62 23.15 -3.50
CA ARG A 155 -6.68 22.18 -4.60
C ARG A 155 -7.91 22.39 -5.50
N GLY A 156 -7.96 23.51 -6.22
CA GLY A 156 -9.03 23.83 -7.16
C GLY A 156 -9.09 22.85 -8.34
N ASP A 157 -8.04 22.82 -9.16
CA ASP A 157 -7.82 21.81 -10.20
C ASP A 157 -6.40 21.24 -10.02
N PHE A 158 -6.29 20.13 -9.29
CA PHE A 158 -4.97 19.58 -8.96
C PHE A 158 -4.20 19.10 -10.17
N ARG A 159 -4.91 18.61 -11.20
CA ARG A 159 -4.29 18.18 -12.44
C ARG A 159 -3.70 19.37 -13.17
N HIS A 160 -4.38 20.51 -13.18
CA HIS A 160 -3.83 21.73 -13.76
C HIS A 160 -2.61 22.23 -12.99
N ILE A 161 -2.67 22.25 -11.65
CA ILE A 161 -1.53 22.64 -10.80
C ILE A 161 -0.31 21.76 -11.09
N ALA A 162 -0.47 20.43 -11.10
CA ALA A 162 0.63 19.50 -11.42
C ALA A 162 1.20 19.73 -12.84
N ARG A 163 0.34 19.99 -13.83
CA ARG A 163 0.78 20.32 -15.20
C ARG A 163 1.49 21.65 -15.29
N GLU A 164 1.06 22.65 -14.52
CA GLU A 164 1.71 23.96 -14.46
C GLU A 164 3.11 23.83 -13.87
N VAL A 165 3.27 23.05 -12.81
CA VAL A 165 4.58 22.72 -12.21
C VAL A 165 5.48 21.99 -13.21
N GLN A 166 4.98 20.91 -13.85
CA GLN A 166 5.76 20.18 -14.86
C GLN A 166 6.18 21.09 -16.02
N TRP A 167 5.26 21.91 -16.52
CA TRP A 167 5.58 22.86 -17.59
C TRP A 167 6.64 23.89 -17.17
N ALA A 168 6.59 24.36 -15.92
CA ALA A 168 7.59 25.30 -15.40
C ALA A 168 8.98 24.66 -15.29
N LEU A 169 9.06 23.41 -14.84
CA LEU A 169 10.29 22.62 -14.83
C LEU A 169 10.85 22.42 -16.24
N ASP A 170 10.01 21.97 -17.19
CA ASP A 170 10.37 21.76 -18.59
C ASP A 170 10.87 23.06 -19.25
N ALA A 171 10.14 24.17 -19.06
CA ALA A 171 10.50 25.46 -19.62
C ALA A 171 11.81 26.03 -19.04
N GLY A 172 12.12 25.67 -17.78
CA GLY A 172 13.38 25.98 -17.12
C GLY A 172 14.53 25.05 -17.47
N GLY A 173 14.29 23.96 -18.19
CA GLY A 173 15.29 22.94 -18.53
C GLY A 173 15.58 21.92 -17.43
N ASN A 174 14.69 21.79 -16.43
CA ASN A 174 14.83 20.91 -15.26
C ASN A 174 13.85 19.72 -15.33
N SER A 175 13.69 19.14 -16.52
CA SER A 175 12.74 18.03 -16.78
C SER A 175 13.13 16.71 -16.11
N ASP A 176 14.30 16.66 -15.50
CA ASP A 176 14.83 15.55 -14.70
C ASP A 176 14.33 15.55 -13.26
N VAL A 177 13.85 16.70 -12.75
CA VAL A 177 13.26 16.82 -11.42
C VAL A 177 11.88 16.15 -11.40
N SER A 178 11.74 15.09 -10.58
CA SER A 178 10.46 14.36 -10.49
C SER A 178 9.40 15.13 -9.70
N VAL A 179 8.12 14.95 -10.05
CA VAL A 179 6.99 15.56 -9.35
C VAL A 179 6.20 14.50 -8.58
N PHE A 180 6.14 14.65 -7.26
CA PHE A 180 5.35 13.81 -6.37
C PHE A 180 4.15 14.57 -5.81
N VAL A 181 3.05 13.87 -5.59
CA VAL A 181 1.86 14.45 -4.93
C VAL A 181 1.36 13.59 -3.78
N SER A 182 0.81 14.21 -2.74
CA SER A 182 0.20 13.49 -1.61
C SER A 182 -1.10 14.15 -1.15
N GLY A 183 -1.69 13.61 -0.09
CA GLY A 183 -2.84 14.22 0.58
C GLY A 183 -4.18 13.71 0.04
N GLY A 184 -4.84 12.84 0.81
CA GLY A 184 -6.23 12.43 0.57
C GLY A 184 -6.52 11.70 -0.75
N LEU A 185 -5.50 11.12 -1.40
CA LEU A 185 -5.61 10.54 -2.74
C LEU A 185 -6.38 9.21 -2.77
N THR A 186 -7.17 9.03 -3.83
CA THR A 186 -7.93 7.82 -4.16
C THR A 186 -7.49 7.24 -5.52
N PRO A 187 -7.88 6.00 -5.87
CA PRO A 187 -7.63 5.43 -7.20
C PRO A 187 -8.14 6.29 -8.35
N THR A 188 -9.22 7.06 -8.15
CA THR A 188 -9.73 7.98 -9.17
C THR A 188 -8.76 9.14 -9.40
N ASP A 189 -8.21 9.71 -8.33
CA ASP A 189 -7.22 10.78 -8.41
C ASP A 189 -5.93 10.27 -9.07
N LEU A 190 -5.45 9.09 -8.65
CA LEU A 190 -4.27 8.46 -9.25
C LEU A 190 -4.43 8.27 -10.77
N ARG A 191 -5.56 7.73 -11.25
CA ARG A 191 -5.82 7.59 -12.69
C ARG A 191 -5.83 8.94 -13.42
N GLY A 192 -6.31 9.99 -12.76
CA GLY A 192 -6.42 11.33 -13.31
C GLY A 192 -5.14 12.17 -13.20
N LEU A 193 -4.10 11.68 -12.54
CA LEU A 193 -2.85 12.41 -12.31
C LEU A 193 -1.61 11.67 -12.81
N ARG A 194 -1.64 10.34 -12.96
CA ARG A 194 -0.46 9.51 -13.28
C ARG A 194 0.29 9.85 -14.56
N ASP A 195 -0.31 10.62 -15.45
CA ASP A 195 0.32 11.08 -16.70
C ASP A 195 0.93 12.49 -16.57
N VAL A 196 0.82 13.12 -15.39
CA VAL A 196 1.33 14.47 -15.11
C VAL A 196 2.14 14.55 -13.81
N VAL A 197 2.35 13.42 -13.11
CA VAL A 197 3.20 13.29 -11.92
C VAL A 197 3.91 11.94 -11.94
N ASP A 198 5.06 11.85 -11.29
CA ASP A 198 5.92 10.67 -11.27
C ASP A 198 5.60 9.73 -10.10
N GLY A 199 5.06 10.27 -8.99
CA GLY A 199 4.72 9.45 -7.85
C GLY A 199 3.69 10.02 -6.88
N PHE A 200 3.23 9.15 -5.99
CA PHE A 200 2.15 9.44 -5.05
C PHE A 200 2.46 8.98 -3.63
N GLY A 201 2.16 9.84 -2.66
CA GLY A 201 2.04 9.48 -1.26
C GLY A 201 0.58 9.15 -0.91
N VAL A 202 0.25 7.88 -0.74
CA VAL A 202 -1.12 7.42 -0.43
C VAL A 202 -1.24 7.06 1.04
N GLY A 203 -2.19 7.68 1.73
CA GLY A 203 -2.40 7.50 3.17
C GLY A 203 -3.72 6.82 3.49
N GLY A 204 -4.73 7.63 3.84
CA GLY A 204 -6.01 7.18 4.39
C GLY A 204 -6.76 6.15 3.56
N PHE A 205 -6.63 6.17 2.23
CA PHE A 205 -7.27 5.18 1.36
C PHE A 205 -6.83 3.74 1.67
N VAL A 206 -5.57 3.54 2.05
CA VAL A 206 -5.04 2.22 2.44
C VAL A 206 -5.32 1.95 3.92
N SER A 207 -4.91 2.87 4.81
CA SER A 207 -4.96 2.63 6.26
C SER A 207 -6.36 2.53 6.83
N ASN A 208 -7.35 3.16 6.19
CA ASN A 208 -8.76 3.17 6.63
C ASN A 208 -9.63 2.23 5.77
N ALA A 209 -9.00 1.33 5.00
CA ALA A 209 -9.73 0.39 4.17
C ALA A 209 -10.69 -0.45 5.02
N THR A 210 -11.89 -0.70 4.49
CA THR A 210 -12.89 -1.51 5.18
C THR A 210 -12.36 -2.94 5.39
N PRO A 211 -12.31 -3.43 6.64
CA PRO A 211 -11.89 -4.81 6.90
C PRO A 211 -12.81 -5.82 6.22
N VAL A 212 -12.25 -6.96 5.80
CA VAL A 212 -13.04 -8.05 5.23
C VAL A 212 -13.77 -8.80 6.36
N ASP A 213 -15.09 -8.93 6.26
CA ASP A 213 -15.92 -9.60 7.28
C ASP A 213 -15.80 -11.14 7.18
N PHE A 214 -14.70 -11.66 7.71
CA PHE A 214 -14.46 -13.11 7.79
C PHE A 214 -15.20 -13.74 8.97
N GLY A 215 -15.81 -14.90 8.73
CA GLY A 215 -16.30 -15.80 9.77
C GLY A 215 -15.50 -17.10 9.82
N LEU A 216 -15.31 -17.65 11.02
CA LEU A 216 -14.72 -18.96 11.24
C LEU A 216 -15.80 -19.92 11.74
N ASP A 217 -16.14 -20.91 10.93
CA ASP A 217 -17.24 -21.82 11.22
C ASP A 217 -16.77 -23.28 11.13
N ILE A 218 -17.28 -24.12 12.03
CA ILE A 218 -17.15 -25.57 11.91
C ILE A 218 -17.91 -26.01 10.66
N VAL A 219 -17.24 -26.79 9.80
CA VAL A 219 -17.81 -27.39 8.58
C VAL A 219 -17.88 -28.92 8.63
N GLU A 220 -17.18 -29.54 9.58
CA GLU A 220 -17.09 -30.99 9.74
C GLU A 220 -16.78 -31.34 11.20
N VAL A 221 -17.38 -32.42 11.72
CA VAL A 221 -17.12 -32.94 13.07
C VAL A 221 -16.91 -34.45 12.98
N ALA A 222 -15.72 -34.93 13.40
CA ALA A 222 -15.37 -36.36 13.40
C ALA A 222 -15.61 -37.06 12.04
N GLY A 223 -15.32 -36.36 10.94
CA GLY A 223 -15.50 -36.87 9.56
C GLY A 223 -16.90 -36.64 8.97
N GLU A 224 -17.88 -36.22 9.78
CA GLU A 224 -19.25 -35.98 9.33
C GLU A 224 -19.48 -34.50 8.98
N PRO A 225 -20.05 -34.17 7.80
CA PRO A 225 -20.38 -32.80 7.44
C PRO A 225 -21.34 -32.15 8.44
N ALA A 226 -20.94 -31.01 9.01
CA ALA A 226 -21.76 -30.30 10.00
C ALA A 226 -21.54 -28.78 9.89
N ALA A 227 -22.61 -27.98 9.84
CA ALA A 227 -22.52 -26.52 9.83
C ALA A 227 -23.80 -25.87 10.36
N LYS A 228 -23.70 -24.63 10.84
CA LYS A 228 -24.87 -23.81 11.20
C LYS A 228 -25.64 -23.34 9.96
N ARG A 229 -26.88 -22.89 10.15
CA ARG A 229 -27.70 -22.30 9.08
C ARG A 229 -26.95 -21.17 8.37
N GLY A 230 -27.04 -21.16 7.04
CA GLY A 230 -26.37 -20.18 6.18
C GLY A 230 -24.89 -20.48 5.90
N LYS A 231 -24.34 -21.60 6.37
CA LYS A 231 -22.97 -22.04 6.08
C LYS A 231 -23.00 -23.39 5.36
N LEU A 232 -22.07 -23.57 4.43
CA LEU A 232 -21.91 -24.80 3.66
C LEU A 232 -21.10 -25.79 4.49
N SER A 233 -21.63 -26.98 4.77
CA SER A 233 -20.92 -28.07 5.48
C SER A 233 -19.92 -28.78 4.57
N GLY A 234 -19.17 -29.72 5.16
CA GLY A 234 -18.15 -30.55 4.53
C GLY A 234 -16.80 -29.84 4.35
N THR A 235 -15.71 -30.59 4.46
CA THR A 235 -14.39 -30.09 4.09
C THR A 235 -14.32 -29.78 2.60
N LYS A 236 -13.82 -28.59 2.24
CA LYS A 236 -13.77 -28.08 0.86
C LYS A 236 -12.34 -27.89 0.39
N ALA A 237 -12.15 -28.00 -0.92
CA ALA A 237 -10.97 -27.52 -1.61
C ALA A 237 -11.35 -26.32 -2.51
N VAL A 238 -10.40 -25.43 -2.74
CA VAL A 238 -10.57 -24.24 -3.59
C VAL A 238 -9.54 -24.32 -4.70
N TYR A 239 -9.99 -24.14 -5.93
CA TYR A 239 -9.16 -24.23 -7.12
C TYR A 239 -9.26 -22.95 -7.95
N ARG A 240 -8.14 -22.54 -8.55
CA ARG A 240 -8.07 -21.57 -9.65
C ARG A 240 -8.38 -22.32 -10.94
N THR A 241 -9.39 -21.89 -11.68
CA THR A 241 -9.71 -22.46 -13.00
C THR A 241 -8.82 -21.85 -14.09
N PRO A 242 -8.64 -22.51 -15.25
CA PRO A 242 -7.76 -22.01 -16.33
C PRO A 242 -8.12 -20.62 -16.86
N ASP A 243 -9.40 -20.25 -16.79
CA ASP A 243 -9.93 -18.94 -17.18
C ASP A 243 -9.77 -17.86 -16.10
N GLY A 244 -9.09 -18.17 -15.00
CA GLY A 244 -8.88 -17.25 -13.88
C GLY A 244 -9.98 -17.25 -12.84
N GLY A 245 -11.07 -17.99 -13.05
CA GLY A 245 -12.14 -18.15 -12.07
C GLY A 245 -11.73 -18.92 -10.81
N HIS A 246 -12.70 -19.17 -9.95
CA HIS A 246 -12.55 -20.00 -8.76
C HIS A 246 -13.59 -21.13 -8.79
N HIS A 247 -13.17 -22.34 -8.46
CA HIS A 247 -14.04 -23.48 -8.26
C HIS A 247 -13.91 -23.98 -6.82
N VAL A 248 -15.03 -24.13 -6.12
CA VAL A 248 -15.08 -24.68 -4.76
C VAL A 248 -15.84 -26.00 -4.81
N ALA A 249 -15.19 -27.07 -4.38
CA ALA A 249 -15.75 -28.42 -4.34
C ALA A 249 -15.51 -29.07 -2.97
N LEU A 250 -16.17 -30.19 -2.70
CA LEU A 250 -15.82 -31.03 -1.56
C LEU A 250 -14.39 -31.54 -1.73
N ALA A 251 -13.61 -31.57 -0.66
CA ALA A 251 -12.21 -32.01 -0.72
C ALA A 251 -12.06 -33.50 -1.06
N SER A 252 -13.12 -34.29 -0.89
CA SER A 252 -13.18 -35.70 -1.31
C SER A 252 -13.46 -35.88 -2.80
N GLN A 253 -13.89 -34.83 -3.50
CA GLN A 253 -14.12 -34.87 -4.94
C GLN A 253 -12.80 -34.61 -5.70
N PRO A 254 -12.65 -35.21 -6.89
CA PRO A 254 -11.48 -34.95 -7.72
C PRO A 254 -11.40 -33.46 -8.09
N ALA A 255 -10.17 -32.95 -8.21
CA ALA A 255 -9.94 -31.61 -8.71
C ALA A 255 -10.53 -31.46 -10.13
N PRO A 256 -11.09 -30.29 -10.49
CA PRO A 256 -11.46 -30.01 -11.87
C PRO A 256 -10.25 -30.14 -12.80
N ALA A 257 -10.49 -30.56 -14.04
CA ALA A 257 -9.43 -30.66 -15.04
C ALA A 257 -8.71 -29.31 -15.20
N ASP A 258 -7.37 -29.37 -15.29
CA ASP A 258 -6.48 -28.21 -15.50
C ASP A 258 -6.59 -27.09 -14.44
N ALA A 259 -7.22 -27.35 -13.29
CA ALA A 259 -7.33 -26.39 -12.21
C ALA A 259 -6.18 -26.50 -11.20
N THR A 260 -5.74 -25.36 -10.65
CA THR A 260 -4.67 -25.30 -9.66
C THR A 260 -5.24 -25.18 -8.26
N ALA A 261 -4.82 -26.04 -7.32
CA ALA A 261 -5.25 -25.94 -5.93
C ALA A 261 -4.72 -24.65 -5.27
N LEU A 262 -5.56 -23.98 -4.47
CA LEU A 262 -5.21 -22.72 -3.79
C LEU A 262 -5.01 -22.88 -2.27
N LEU A 263 -5.47 -23.99 -1.69
CA LEU A 263 -5.24 -24.32 -0.29
C LEU A 263 -4.05 -25.26 -0.17
N GLU A 264 -3.03 -24.82 0.54
CA GLU A 264 -1.81 -25.58 0.81
C GLU A 264 -1.58 -25.73 2.33
N PRO A 265 -0.90 -26.79 2.78
CA PRO A 265 -0.51 -26.92 4.17
C PRO A 265 0.46 -25.81 4.59
N LEU A 266 0.03 -25.00 5.57
CA LEU A 266 0.84 -23.97 6.22
C LEU A 266 1.46 -24.45 7.53
N LEU A 267 0.68 -25.21 8.30
CA LEU A 267 1.05 -25.82 9.57
C LEU A 267 0.72 -27.31 9.50
N VAL A 268 1.68 -28.15 9.86
CA VAL A 268 1.50 -29.61 10.02
C VAL A 268 1.90 -29.96 11.45
N ASP A 269 0.94 -30.45 12.23
CA ASP A 269 1.12 -30.79 13.65
C ASP A 269 1.81 -29.70 14.48
N GLY A 270 1.45 -28.43 14.21
CA GLY A 270 2.00 -27.25 14.88
C GLY A 270 3.35 -26.76 14.34
N THR A 271 3.92 -27.43 13.34
CA THR A 271 5.17 -27.04 12.70
C THR A 271 4.90 -26.26 11.42
N VAL A 272 5.53 -25.09 11.26
CA VAL A 272 5.46 -24.29 10.03
C VAL A 272 6.15 -25.03 8.88
N SER A 273 5.44 -25.22 7.77
CA SER A 273 5.93 -25.98 6.61
C SER A 273 6.39 -25.13 5.42
N MET A 274 6.40 -23.79 5.55
CA MET A 274 6.83 -22.88 4.49
C MET A 274 7.53 -21.63 5.03
N ALA A 275 8.34 -20.99 4.21
CA ALA A 275 8.91 -19.68 4.49
C ALA A 275 7.91 -18.56 4.12
N PHE A 276 8.12 -17.37 4.69
CA PHE A 276 7.34 -16.17 4.38
C PHE A 276 8.27 -15.07 3.90
N ASP A 277 7.94 -14.50 2.76
CA ASP A 277 8.61 -13.33 2.21
C ASP A 277 7.56 -12.35 1.67
N ILE A 278 7.83 -11.06 1.82
CA ILE A 278 6.90 -9.99 1.42
C ILE A 278 6.90 -9.84 -0.11
N ASP A 279 8.05 -10.00 -0.76
CA ASP A 279 8.18 -9.84 -2.21
C ASP A 279 7.51 -11.01 -2.95
N ASP A 280 7.65 -12.23 -2.43
CA ASP A 280 6.92 -13.41 -2.91
C ASP A 280 5.39 -13.21 -2.78
N ALA A 281 4.94 -12.68 -1.64
CA ALA A 281 3.53 -12.37 -1.43
C ALA A 281 3.02 -11.28 -2.39
N ALA A 282 3.82 -10.23 -2.63
CA ALA A 282 3.50 -9.17 -3.59
C ALA A 282 3.48 -9.68 -5.04
N ALA A 283 4.43 -10.54 -5.42
CA ALA A 283 4.48 -11.18 -6.73
C ALA A 283 3.24 -12.05 -6.96
N ARG A 284 2.88 -12.87 -5.97
CA ARG A 284 1.67 -13.69 -6.02
C ARG A 284 0.40 -12.84 -6.11
N ALA A 285 0.28 -11.79 -5.30
CA ALA A 285 -0.87 -10.88 -5.35
C ALA A 285 -1.04 -10.24 -6.74
N ARG A 286 0.05 -9.78 -7.37
CA ARG A 286 0.03 -9.25 -8.73
C ARG A 286 -0.36 -10.30 -9.78
N GLN A 287 0.17 -11.52 -9.66
CA GLN A 287 -0.19 -12.62 -10.57
C GLN A 287 -1.67 -12.99 -10.45
N ASP A 288 -2.18 -13.16 -9.23
CA ASP A 288 -3.58 -13.47 -8.98
C ASP A 288 -4.50 -12.35 -9.49
N ALA A 289 -4.13 -11.09 -9.25
CA ALA A 289 -4.90 -9.94 -9.75
C ALA A 289 -5.03 -9.91 -11.27
N ARG A 290 -3.98 -10.33 -11.99
CA ARG A 290 -4.00 -10.49 -13.46
C ARG A 290 -4.88 -11.66 -13.87
N ALA A 291 -4.71 -12.82 -13.23
CA ALA A 291 -5.46 -14.03 -13.53
C ALA A 291 -6.97 -13.81 -13.38
N VAL A 292 -7.41 -13.17 -12.30
CA VAL A 292 -8.83 -12.93 -12.01
C VAL A 292 -9.40 -11.69 -12.71
N SER A 293 -8.61 -11.02 -13.57
CA SER A 293 -8.90 -9.72 -14.18
C SER A 293 -9.15 -8.56 -13.19
N PHE A 294 -9.03 -8.77 -11.88
CA PHE A 294 -9.44 -7.89 -10.77
C PHE A 294 -10.45 -6.78 -11.19
N ARG A 295 -10.19 -5.49 -11.38
CA ARG A 295 -11.19 -4.40 -11.65
C ARG A 295 -11.78 -3.85 -10.36
N GLN A 296 -11.13 -2.80 -9.84
CA GLN A 296 -11.70 -1.81 -8.93
C GLN A 296 -11.44 -0.43 -9.55
#